data_AF-A0A923MBY4-F1
#
_entry.id   AF-A0A923MBY4-F1
#
_cell.length_a   1.000
_cell.length_b   1.000
_cell.length_c   1.000
_cell.angle_alpha   90.00
_cell.angle_beta   90.00
_cell.angle_gamma   90.00
#
_symmetry.space_group_name_H-M   'P 1'
#
loop_
_entity.id
_entity.type
_entity.pdbx_description
1 polymer ?
#
loop_
_entity_poly.entity_id
_entity_poly.type
_entity_poly.pdbx_seq_one_letter_code
_entity_poly.pdbx_strand_id
1 'polypeptide(L)'
;MSVPSHSFDRRVRLKTEPLRTIVFEHVCTLQDLSILDDSNHIGEPPVSAGMTEWQARFDGHLLSLSWDWMRTKDGTLIADTSVPPRSNLQPIDARGYDRTEHDTHAILWSVIGAMSWQPAARSNAPV
;
A
#
# COMPACT_ATOMS: atom_id res chain seq x y z
N MET A 1 -14.63 -10.44 -30.19
CA MET A 1 -13.74 -9.57 -29.39
C MET A 1 -14.40 -9.38 -28.04
N SER A 2 -13.82 -9.91 -26.96
CA SER A 2 -14.34 -9.69 -25.62
C SER A 2 -13.89 -8.34 -25.13
N VAL A 3 -14.82 -7.46 -24.78
CA VAL A 3 -14.53 -6.19 -24.14
C VAL A 3 -13.97 -6.50 -22.74
N PRO A 4 -12.85 -5.91 -22.31
CA PRO A 4 -12.43 -6.07 -20.92
C PRO A 4 -13.50 -5.48 -20.02
N SER A 5 -13.91 -6.24 -19.00
CA SER A 5 -14.76 -5.78 -17.91
C SER A 5 -13.99 -4.72 -17.09
N HIS A 6 -13.87 -3.52 -17.63
CA HIS A 6 -13.49 -2.36 -16.82
C HIS A 6 -14.71 -1.97 -16.01
N SER A 7 -14.60 -2.13 -14.70
CA SER A 7 -15.54 -1.46 -13.82
C SER A 7 -15.40 0.06 -14.01
N PHE A 8 -16.54 0.76 -14.08
CA PHE A 8 -16.59 2.21 -14.31
C PHE A 8 -15.87 3.02 -13.22
N ASP A 9 -15.61 2.40 -12.06
CA ASP A 9 -14.89 2.96 -10.91
C ASP A 9 -13.35 2.91 -11.04
N ARG A 10 -12.82 2.37 -12.15
CA ARG A 10 -11.37 2.21 -12.40
C ARG A 10 -10.64 1.34 -11.36
N ARG A 11 -11.38 0.54 -10.57
CA ARG A 11 -10.81 -0.43 -9.62
C ARG A 11 -10.51 -1.75 -10.31
N VAL A 12 -9.40 -2.38 -9.94
CA VAL A 12 -9.04 -3.73 -10.36
C VAL A 12 -9.55 -4.72 -9.32
N ARG A 13 -10.51 -5.56 -9.71
CA ARG A 13 -11.14 -6.55 -8.84
C ARG A 13 -10.36 -7.85 -8.84
N LEU A 14 -9.83 -8.25 -7.69
CA LEU A 14 -9.02 -9.47 -7.54
C LEU A 14 -9.45 -10.27 -6.31
N LYS A 15 -9.42 -11.59 -6.43
CA LYS A 15 -9.56 -12.47 -5.26
C LYS A 15 -8.36 -12.31 -4.32
N THR A 16 -8.56 -12.56 -3.04
CA THR A 16 -7.52 -12.39 -2.01
C THR A 16 -6.31 -13.30 -2.23
N GLU A 17 -6.51 -14.51 -2.72
CA GLU A 17 -5.44 -15.51 -2.88
C GLU A 17 -4.40 -15.07 -3.93
N PRO A 18 -4.78 -14.67 -5.17
CA PRO A 18 -3.84 -14.07 -6.12
C PRO A 18 -3.06 -12.88 -5.54
N LEU A 19 -3.72 -11.98 -4.81
CA LEU A 19 -3.09 -10.78 -4.25
C LEU A 19 -1.86 -11.09 -3.39
N ARG A 20 -1.87 -12.21 -2.66
CA ARG A 20 -0.74 -12.64 -1.81
C ARG A 20 0.50 -13.10 -2.59
N THR A 21 0.33 -13.42 -3.87
CA THR A 21 1.40 -13.92 -4.73
C THR A 21 2.01 -12.86 -5.64
N ILE A 22 1.41 -11.67 -5.67
CA ILE A 22 1.84 -10.58 -6.53
C ILE A 22 3.10 -9.95 -5.95
N VAL A 23 4.13 -9.85 -6.80
CA VAL A 23 5.36 -9.15 -6.47
C VAL A 23 5.20 -7.69 -6.87
N PHE A 24 5.13 -6.82 -5.86
CA PHE A 24 5.15 -5.37 -6.06
C PHE A 24 6.58 -4.87 -6.15
N GLU A 25 6.82 -4.02 -7.14
CA GLU A 25 8.07 -3.33 -7.37
C GLU A 25 7.99 -1.91 -6.81
N HIS A 26 9.08 -1.46 -6.18
CA HIS A 26 9.20 -0.11 -5.65
C HIS A 26 9.21 0.91 -6.79
N VAL A 27 8.42 1.96 -6.67
CA VAL A 27 8.38 3.07 -7.63
C VAL A 27 9.13 4.27 -7.05
N CYS A 28 8.69 4.75 -5.88
CA CYS A 28 9.32 5.89 -5.24
C CYS A 28 9.06 5.91 -3.73
N THR A 29 9.84 6.73 -3.03
CA THR A 29 9.62 7.07 -1.63
C THR A 29 9.93 8.53 -1.44
N LEU A 30 9.01 9.24 -0.81
CA LEU A 30 9.05 10.68 -0.64
C LEU A 30 8.91 10.98 0.84
N GLN A 31 9.67 11.94 1.34
CA GLN A 31 9.40 12.55 2.64
C GLN A 31 8.24 13.52 2.52
N ASP A 32 7.38 13.55 3.54
CA ASP A 32 6.25 14.45 3.64
C ASP A 32 6.14 14.95 5.08
N LEU A 33 6.30 16.28 5.25
CA LEU A 33 6.26 16.91 6.56
C LEU A 33 4.84 16.90 7.15
N SER A 34 3.79 16.88 6.33
CA SER A 34 2.42 16.83 6.84
C SER A 34 2.14 15.53 7.59
N ILE A 35 2.66 14.40 7.08
CA ILE A 35 2.57 13.09 7.75
C ILE A 35 3.36 13.11 9.06
N LEU A 36 4.50 13.82 9.09
CA LEU A 36 5.29 13.96 10.31
C LEU A 36 4.52 14.77 11.37
N ASP A 37 3.87 15.85 10.98
CA ASP A 37 3.08 16.71 11.88
C ASP A 37 1.84 15.97 12.44
N ASP A 38 1.27 15.04 11.67
CA ASP A 38 0.11 14.21 12.05
C ASP A 38 0.47 12.98 12.91
N SER A 39 1.76 12.76 13.20
CA SER A 39 2.26 11.58 13.95
C SER A 39 2.00 11.61 15.47
N ASN A 40 1.13 12.50 15.94
CA ASN A 40 0.78 12.68 17.36
C ASN A 40 0.21 11.42 18.04
N HIS A 41 -0.23 10.44 17.24
CA HIS A 41 -0.76 9.18 17.72
C HIS A 41 0.35 8.18 18.15
N ILE A 42 1.62 8.49 17.88
CA ILE A 42 2.76 7.64 18.25
C ILE A 42 3.36 8.13 19.57
N GLY A 43 3.64 7.19 20.48
CA GLY A 43 4.18 7.51 21.81
C GLY A 43 5.54 8.18 21.80
N GLU A 44 6.34 7.99 20.74
CA GLU A 44 7.59 8.71 20.50
C GLU A 44 7.58 9.37 19.13
N PRO A 45 7.87 10.67 19.02
CA PRO A 45 7.87 11.37 17.74
C PRO A 45 8.87 10.74 16.74
N PRO A 46 8.43 10.40 15.53
CA PRO A 46 9.33 9.95 14.48
C PRO A 46 10.28 11.07 14.05
N VAL A 47 11.42 10.70 13.46
CA VAL A 47 12.43 11.65 12.97
C VAL A 47 12.15 12.14 11.55
N SER A 48 11.36 11.39 10.80
CA SER A 48 10.94 11.71 9.44
C SER A 48 9.75 10.84 9.08
N ALA A 49 8.86 11.33 8.24
CA ALA A 49 7.74 10.57 7.71
C ALA A 49 7.54 10.87 6.23
N GLY A 50 6.69 10.09 5.58
CA GLY A 50 6.44 10.25 4.16
C GLY A 50 5.56 9.16 3.60
N MET A 51 5.58 9.05 2.27
CA MET A 51 4.82 8.02 1.53
C MET A 51 5.75 7.17 0.67
N THR A 52 5.31 5.95 0.38
CA THR A 52 6.00 5.03 -0.54
C THR A 52 4.98 4.50 -1.55
N GLU A 53 5.36 4.42 -2.83
CA GLU A 53 4.51 3.96 -3.93
C GLU A 53 5.13 2.71 -4.57
N TRP A 54 4.26 1.73 -4.82
CA TRP A 54 4.61 0.43 -5.35
C TRP A 54 3.64 0.04 -6.46
N GLN A 55 4.14 -0.70 -7.44
CA GLN A 55 3.33 -1.15 -8.57
C GLN A 55 3.57 -2.62 -8.90
N ALA A 56 2.59 -3.24 -9.54
CA ALA A 56 2.73 -4.58 -10.09
C ALA A 56 1.94 -4.71 -11.40
N ARG A 57 2.23 -5.77 -12.16
CA ARG A 57 1.38 -6.18 -13.28
C ARG A 57 0.78 -7.54 -12.99
N PHE A 58 -0.53 -7.65 -13.14
CA PHE A 58 -1.25 -8.92 -12.99
C PHE A 58 -2.33 -9.02 -14.05
N ASP A 59 -2.29 -10.10 -14.84
CA ASP A 59 -3.26 -10.38 -15.92
C ASP A 59 -3.49 -9.17 -16.86
N GLY A 60 -2.40 -8.50 -17.26
CA GLY A 60 -2.44 -7.32 -18.13
C GLY A 60 -2.84 -6.01 -17.46
N HIS A 61 -3.24 -6.02 -16.19
CA HIS A 61 -3.60 -4.82 -15.42
C HIS A 61 -2.40 -4.26 -14.64
N LEU A 62 -2.27 -2.93 -14.61
CA LEU A 62 -1.36 -2.23 -13.71
C LEU A 62 -2.03 -2.07 -12.34
N LEU A 63 -1.35 -2.51 -11.29
CA LEU A 63 -1.78 -2.41 -9.91
C LEU A 63 -0.93 -1.35 -9.21
N SER A 64 -1.55 -0.55 -8.35
CA SER A 64 -0.86 0.44 -7.52
C SER A 64 -1.14 0.20 -6.04
N LEU A 65 -0.14 0.43 -5.21
CA LEU A 65 -0.24 0.31 -3.76
C LEU A 65 0.71 1.31 -3.10
N SER A 66 0.17 2.23 -2.32
CA SER A 66 0.94 3.14 -1.49
C SER A 66 0.43 3.20 -0.07
N TRP A 67 1.36 3.52 0.83
CA TRP A 67 1.08 3.74 2.24
C TRP A 67 2.05 4.77 2.80
N ASP A 68 1.71 5.28 3.98
CA ASP A 68 2.53 6.23 4.71
C ASP A 68 3.50 5.47 5.60
N TRP A 69 4.69 6.03 5.78
CA TRP A 69 5.75 5.46 6.60
C TRP A 69 6.29 6.51 7.55
N MET A 70 6.82 6.03 8.66
CA MET A 70 7.53 6.84 9.64
C MET A 70 8.86 6.18 9.97
N ARG A 71 9.87 7.00 10.23
CA ARG A 71 11.17 6.56 10.72
C ARG A 71 11.28 6.88 12.20
N THR A 72 11.48 5.88 13.02
CA THR A 72 11.75 6.02 14.46
C THR A 72 13.19 6.47 14.70
N LYS A 73 13.51 6.89 15.94
CA LYS A 73 14.85 7.41 16.28
C LYS A 73 15.99 6.41 16.11
N ASP A 74 15.70 5.11 16.26
CA ASP A 74 16.63 4.01 15.98
C ASP A 74 16.82 3.76 14.46
N GLY A 75 16.14 4.52 13.61
CA GLY A 75 16.20 4.40 12.15
C GLY A 75 15.27 3.34 11.57
N THR A 76 14.45 2.67 12.37
CA THR A 76 13.46 1.68 11.90
C THR A 76 12.38 2.37 11.06
N LEU A 77 12.03 1.77 9.92
CA LEU A 77 10.87 2.22 9.13
C LEU A 77 9.66 1.40 9.54
N ILE A 78 8.60 2.08 9.94
CA ILE A 78 7.29 1.50 10.25
C ILE A 78 6.25 2.08 9.29
N ALA A 79 5.20 1.31 9.00
CA ALA A 79 4.06 1.83 8.27
C ALA A 79 3.15 2.61 9.24
N ASP A 80 2.61 3.74 8.79
CA ASP A 80 1.50 4.41 9.48
C ASP A 80 0.21 3.66 9.18
N THR A 81 -0.25 2.86 10.15
CA THR A 81 -1.50 2.11 10.03
C THR A 81 -2.73 2.88 10.51
N SER A 82 -2.58 4.14 10.93
CA SER A 82 -3.71 4.99 11.35
C SER A 82 -4.57 5.43 10.15
N VAL A 83 -3.98 5.45 8.97
CA VAL A 83 -4.62 5.73 7.68
C VAL A 83 -4.63 4.50 6.78
N PRO A 84 -5.65 4.30 5.93
CA PRO A 84 -5.69 3.16 5.04
C PRO A 84 -4.68 3.29 3.87
N PRO A 85 -4.16 2.17 3.34
CA PRO A 85 -3.35 2.18 2.12
C PRO A 85 -4.16 2.70 0.93
N ARG A 86 -3.50 3.45 0.05
CA ARG A 86 -4.08 3.93 -1.20
C ARG A 86 -3.77 2.93 -2.29
N SER A 87 -4.78 2.54 -3.05
CA SER A 87 -4.65 1.51 -4.08
C SER A 87 -5.78 1.59 -5.09
N ASN A 88 -5.51 1.13 -6.32
CA ASN A 88 -6.56 0.87 -7.31
C ASN A 88 -7.19 -0.52 -7.16
N LEU A 89 -6.81 -1.31 -6.16
CA LEU A 89 -7.33 -2.65 -5.92
C LEU A 89 -8.69 -2.62 -5.23
N GLN A 90 -9.53 -3.59 -5.58
CA GLN A 90 -10.78 -3.93 -4.89
C GLN A 90 -10.82 -5.45 -4.68
N PRO A 91 -10.46 -5.94 -3.48
CA PRO A 91 -10.60 -7.35 -3.17
C PRO A 91 -12.05 -7.82 -3.32
N ILE A 92 -12.23 -8.99 -3.92
CA ILE A 92 -13.53 -9.65 -4.08
C ILE A 92 -13.54 -11.02 -3.39
N ASP A 93 -14.72 -11.48 -2.98
CA ASP A 93 -14.90 -12.81 -2.42
C ASP A 93 -14.92 -13.92 -3.50
N ALA A 94 -15.08 -15.17 -3.07
CA ALA A 94 -15.12 -16.31 -3.97
C ALA A 94 -16.28 -16.26 -4.99
N ARG A 95 -17.36 -15.55 -4.65
CA ARG A 95 -18.56 -15.35 -5.48
C ARG A 95 -18.46 -14.11 -6.38
N GLY A 96 -17.42 -13.30 -6.22
CA GLY A 96 -17.17 -12.10 -7.03
C GLY A 96 -17.74 -10.81 -6.45
N TYR A 97 -18.18 -10.81 -5.19
CA TYR A 97 -18.67 -9.59 -4.53
C TYR A 97 -17.53 -8.80 -3.92
N ASP A 98 -17.63 -7.47 -4.00
CA ASP A 98 -16.70 -6.55 -3.36
C ASP A 98 -16.67 -6.80 -1.85
N ARG A 99 -15.44 -6.89 -1.30
CA ARG A 99 -15.23 -6.87 0.14
C ARG A 99 -15.59 -5.51 0.71
N THR A 100 -15.97 -5.48 1.99
CA THR A 100 -16.21 -4.22 2.68
C THR A 100 -14.95 -3.36 2.68
N GLU A 101 -15.09 -2.06 2.93
CA GLU A 101 -13.95 -1.15 3.06
C GLU A 101 -12.98 -1.61 4.17
N HIS A 102 -13.52 -1.99 5.33
CA HIS A 102 -12.74 -2.51 6.44
C HIS A 102 -11.95 -3.77 6.07
N ASP A 103 -12.60 -4.74 5.43
CA ASP A 103 -11.94 -5.98 4.98
C ASP A 103 -10.88 -5.67 3.91
N THR A 104 -11.16 -4.72 3.02
CA THR A 104 -10.23 -4.28 1.98
C THR A 104 -8.96 -3.72 2.61
N HIS A 105 -9.08 -2.81 3.58
CA HIS A 105 -7.93 -2.25 4.28
C HIS A 105 -7.13 -3.33 5.01
N ALA A 106 -7.80 -4.26 5.70
CA ALA A 106 -7.13 -5.37 6.39
C ALA A 106 -6.37 -6.29 5.43
N ILE A 107 -6.95 -6.58 4.26
CA ILE A 107 -6.29 -7.39 3.22
C ILE A 107 -5.06 -6.66 2.68
N LEU A 108 -5.17 -5.37 2.34
CA LEU A 108 -4.05 -4.59 1.82
C LEU A 108 -2.91 -4.49 2.84
N TRP A 109 -3.22 -4.25 4.12
CA TRP A 109 -2.21 -4.28 5.17
C TRP A 109 -1.55 -5.65 5.33
N SER A 110 -2.30 -6.75 5.18
CA SER A 110 -1.72 -8.09 5.18
C SER A 110 -0.75 -8.31 4.01
N VAL A 111 -1.01 -7.72 2.83
CA VAL A 111 -0.09 -7.75 1.69
C VAL A 111 1.16 -6.94 1.99
N ILE A 112 1.01 -5.69 2.45
CA ILE A 112 2.14 -4.82 2.81
C ILE A 112 3.00 -5.45 3.91
N GLY A 113 2.40 -6.05 4.94
CA GLY A 113 3.11 -6.72 6.02
C GLY A 113 3.89 -7.97 5.58
N ALA A 114 3.52 -8.58 4.46
CA ALA A 114 4.28 -9.67 3.86
C ALA A 114 5.43 -9.19 2.95
N MET A 115 5.44 -7.91 2.57
CA MET A 115 6.50 -7.31 1.77
C MET A 115 7.72 -6.96 2.62
N SER A 116 8.92 -7.31 2.14
CA SER A 116 10.18 -6.79 2.69
C SER A 116 10.48 -5.40 2.12
N TRP A 117 9.61 -4.42 2.40
CA TRP A 117 9.58 -3.14 1.70
C TRP A 117 10.61 -2.11 2.22
N GLN A 118 11.01 -2.23 3.49
CA GLN A 118 11.84 -1.24 4.18
C GLN A 118 13.19 -0.99 3.49
N PRO A 119 13.93 -1.98 2.97
CA PRO A 119 15.19 -1.74 2.27
C PRO A 119 15.03 -0.83 1.04
N ALA A 120 13.98 -1.05 0.23
CA ALA A 120 13.74 -0.25 -0.97
C ALA A 120 13.25 1.17 -0.65
N ALA A 121 12.43 1.32 0.39
CA ALA A 121 12.00 2.64 0.85
C ALA A 121 13.17 3.47 1.42
N ARG A 122 14.14 2.85 2.08
CA ARG A 122 15.34 3.53 2.60
C ARG A 122 16.26 4.05 1.50
N SER A 123 16.47 3.30 0.43
CA SER A 123 17.45 3.65 -0.61
C SER A 123 17.09 4.91 -1.40
N ASN A 124 15.82 5.34 -1.36
CA ASN A 124 15.29 6.45 -2.14
C ASN A 124 14.72 7.59 -1.28
N ALA A 125 14.78 7.50 0.05
CA ALA A 125 14.45 8.62 0.92
C ALA A 125 15.65 9.58 0.96
N PRO A 126 15.51 10.86 0.59
CA PRO A 126 16.59 11.83 0.77
C PRO A 126 16.98 11.88 2.26
N VAL A 127 18.29 11.84 2.52
CA VAL A 127 18.88 11.87 3.87
C VAL A 127 18.65 13.22 4.52
#